data_AF-Q4RZK0-F1
#
_entry.id   AF-Q4RZK0-F1
#
_cell.length_a   1.000
_cell.length_b   1.000
_cell.length_c   1.000
_cell.angle_alpha   90.00
_cell.angle_beta   90.00
_cell.angle_gamma   90.00
#
_symmetry.space_group_name_H-M   'P 1'
#
loop_
_entity.id
_entity.type
_entity.pdbx_description
1 polymer ?
#
loop_
_entity_poly.entity_id
_entity_poly.type
_entity_poly.pdbx_seq_one_letter_code
_entity_poly.pdbx_strand_id
1 'polypeptide(L)'
;VFFMLFMSYIFGLLVNAGILVLIFIDKNLHQPMYLIFCNLLVSDIIGSTHVFPRLLLDLLRPPSERLITYYECVVQAFTTQLYGATSHTVLMIMAFDRYVAICNPLRYAAIMSPRMVVKLTLFA
;
A
#
# COMPACT_ATOMS: atom_id res chain seq x y z
N VAL A 1 -3.25 25.34 -0.05
CA VAL A 1 -2.37 24.14 -0.18
C VAL A 1 -2.42 23.26 1.07
N PHE A 2 -2.11 23.79 2.27
CA PHE A 2 -2.18 23.03 3.53
C PHE A 2 -3.52 22.31 3.75
N PHE A 3 -4.64 23.04 3.74
CA PHE A 3 -5.98 22.45 3.93
C PHE A 3 -6.32 21.38 2.88
N MET A 4 -5.93 21.58 1.63
CA MET A 4 -6.17 20.61 0.56
C MET A 4 -5.39 19.31 0.81
N LEU A 5 -4.10 19.41 1.20
CA LEU A 5 -3.26 18.26 1.51
C LEU A 5 -3.72 17.53 2.78
N PHE A 6 -4.17 18.28 3.79
CA PHE A 6 -4.74 17.71 5.00
C PHE A 6 -6.02 16.93 4.69
N MET A 7 -6.93 17.49 3.89
CA MET A 7 -8.16 16.80 3.49
C MET A 7 -7.86 15.57 2.63
N SER A 8 -6.90 15.63 1.71
CA SER A 8 -6.50 14.45 0.93
C SER A 8 -5.87 13.36 1.80
N TYR A 9 -5.10 13.73 2.82
CA TYR A 9 -4.52 12.79 3.77
C TYR A 9 -5.60 12.06 4.58
N ILE A 10 -6.53 12.80 5.17
CA ILE A 10 -7.65 12.21 5.94
C ILE A 10 -8.53 11.35 5.03
N PHE A 11 -8.84 11.83 3.82
CA PHE A 11 -9.60 11.05 2.85
C PHE A 11 -8.91 9.75 2.47
N GLY A 12 -7.60 9.79 2.17
CA GLY A 12 -6.80 8.60 1.85
C GLY A 12 -6.76 7.60 3.01
N LEU A 13 -6.60 8.07 4.25
CA LEU A 13 -6.67 7.21 5.44
C LEU A 13 -8.04 6.54 5.59
N LEU A 14 -9.12 7.31 5.44
CA LEU A 14 -10.49 6.80 5.57
C LEU A 14 -10.81 5.77 4.50
N VAL A 15 -10.41 6.02 3.26
CA VAL A 15 -10.61 5.06 2.15
C VAL A 15 -9.84 3.77 2.41
N ASN A 16 -8.55 3.86 2.76
CA ASN A 16 -7.73 2.68 3.02
C ASN A 16 -8.24 1.87 4.23
N ALA A 17 -8.60 2.55 5.32
CA ALA A 17 -9.18 1.91 6.49
C ALA A 17 -10.57 1.31 6.18
N GLY A 18 -11.39 2.00 5.41
CA GLY A 18 -12.70 1.52 4.98
C GLY A 18 -12.61 0.27 4.12
N ILE A 19 -11.69 0.23 3.15
CA ILE A 19 -11.43 -0.95 2.33
C ILE A 19 -10.91 -2.10 3.21
N LEU A 20 -10.01 -1.82 4.16
CA LEU A 20 -9.50 -2.82 5.08
C LEU A 20 -10.64 -3.45 5.90
N VAL A 21 -11.52 -2.64 6.47
CA VAL A 21 -12.71 -3.10 7.20
C VAL A 21 -13.65 -3.90 6.30
N LEU A 22 -13.88 -3.43 5.07
CA LEU A 22 -14.71 -4.14 4.10
C LEU A 22 -14.17 -5.55 3.83
N ILE A 23 -12.86 -5.67 3.62
CA ILE A 23 -12.18 -6.97 3.41
C ILE A 23 -12.33 -7.88 4.63
N PHE A 24 -12.28 -7.34 5.86
CA PHE A 24 -12.48 -8.13 7.07
C PHE A 24 -13.92 -8.60 7.27
N ILE A 25 -14.90 -7.81 6.85
CA ILE A 25 -16.32 -8.15 6.98
C ILE A 25 -16.73 -9.16 5.91
N ASP A 26 -16.22 -9.02 4.68
CA ASP A 26 -16.59 -9.90 3.57
C ASP A 26 -15.81 -11.23 3.61
N LYS A 27 -16.40 -12.22 4.30
CA LYS A 27 -15.88 -13.59 4.35
C LYS A 27 -16.01 -14.37 3.03
N ASN A 28 -16.74 -13.84 2.04
CA ASN A 28 -16.96 -14.51 0.75
C ASN A 28 -15.92 -14.11 -0.31
N LEU A 29 -15.01 -13.19 0.01
CA LEU A 29 -13.83 -12.93 -0.81
C LEU A 29 -12.91 -14.17 -0.74
N HIS A 30 -13.19 -15.17 -1.57
CA HIS A 30 -12.41 -16.39 -1.72
C HIS A 30 -10.92 -16.06 -1.86
N GLN A 31 -10.08 -16.87 -1.20
CA GLN A 31 -8.65 -17.07 -1.47
C GLN A 31 -7.65 -15.96 -1.02
N PRO A 32 -6.36 -16.33 -0.83
CA PRO A 32 -5.31 -15.50 -0.19
C PRO A 32 -4.96 -14.16 -0.84
N MET A 33 -5.69 -13.73 -1.87
CA MET A 33 -5.62 -12.38 -2.41
C MET A 33 -5.91 -11.32 -1.34
N TYR A 34 -6.69 -11.65 -0.29
CA TYR A 34 -6.91 -10.76 0.85
C TYR A 34 -5.59 -10.36 1.55
N LEU A 35 -4.63 -11.27 1.68
CA LEU A 35 -3.35 -11.00 2.34
C LEU A 35 -2.54 -9.95 1.59
N ILE A 36 -2.59 -10.01 0.26
CA ILE A 36 -1.95 -9.05 -0.64
C ILE A 36 -2.60 -7.67 -0.47
N PHE A 37 -3.93 -7.60 -0.47
CA PHE A 37 -4.64 -6.34 -0.25
C PHE A 37 -4.39 -5.76 1.13
N CYS A 38 -4.40 -6.58 2.19
CA CYS A 38 -4.06 -6.12 3.53
C CYS A 38 -2.64 -5.57 3.60
N ASN A 39 -1.65 -6.24 3.00
CA ASN A 39 -0.27 -5.75 2.95
C ASN A 39 -0.19 -4.39 2.24
N LEU A 40 -0.88 -4.25 1.09
CA LEU A 40 -0.97 -2.97 0.37
C LEU A 40 -1.57 -1.86 1.24
N LEU A 41 -2.75 -2.06 1.80
CA LEU A 41 -3.46 -1.04 2.59
C LEU A 41 -2.68 -0.62 3.84
N VAL A 42 -2.02 -1.57 4.51
CA VAL A 42 -1.16 -1.29 5.66
C VAL A 42 0.06 -0.47 5.22
N SER A 43 0.69 -0.83 4.10
CA SER A 43 1.82 -0.08 3.54
C SER A 43 1.42 1.34 3.12
N ASP A 44 0.24 1.51 2.51
CA ASP A 44 -0.34 2.81 2.14
C ASP A 44 -0.55 3.68 3.38
N ILE A 45 -1.14 3.14 4.45
CA ILE A 45 -1.38 3.88 5.70
C ILE A 45 -0.05 4.30 6.34
N ILE A 46 0.93 3.39 6.43
CA ILE A 46 2.26 3.67 7.00
C ILE A 46 2.97 4.74 6.17
N GLY A 47 3.09 4.55 4.86
CA GLY A 47 3.73 5.51 3.95
C GLY A 47 3.07 6.89 4.00
N SER A 48 1.74 6.94 4.00
CA SER A 48 0.98 8.18 4.11
C SER A 48 1.26 8.90 5.43
N THR A 49 1.31 8.16 6.54
CA THR A 49 1.54 8.70 7.89
C THR A 49 2.98 9.20 8.07
N HIS A 50 3.95 8.67 7.33
CA HIS A 50 5.32 9.20 7.36
C HIS A 50 5.49 10.45 6.47
N VAL A 51 4.88 10.46 5.29
CA VAL A 51 5.11 11.52 4.29
C VAL A 51 4.23 12.75 4.53
N PHE A 52 2.91 12.57 4.72
CA PHE A 52 1.97 13.69 4.77
C PHE A 52 2.13 14.57 6.01
N PRO A 53 2.20 14.06 7.25
CA PRO A 53 2.40 14.89 8.44
C PRO A 53 3.66 15.74 8.35
N ARG A 54 4.75 15.18 7.80
CA ARG A 54 6.00 15.91 7.61
C ARG A 54 5.85 17.03 6.59
N LEU A 55 5.27 16.74 5.44
CA LEU A 55 4.98 17.72 4.40
C LEU A 55 4.11 18.87 4.92
N LEU A 56 3.09 18.54 5.74
CA LEU A 56 2.21 19.52 6.36
C LEU A 56 2.95 20.43 7.36
N LEU A 57 3.86 19.86 8.16
CA LEU A 57 4.71 20.65 9.07
C LEU A 57 5.66 21.57 8.30
N ASP A 58 6.28 21.07 7.24
CA ASP A 58 7.21 21.87 6.42
C ASP A 58 6.50 23.01 5.67
N LEU A 59 5.20 22.85 5.33
CA LEU A 59 4.37 23.91 4.76
C LEU A 59 4.07 25.05 5.74
N LEU A 60 3.95 24.73 7.03
CA LEU A 60 3.70 25.72 8.09
C LEU A 60 4.99 26.43 8.54
N ARG A 61 6.15 25.80 8.31
CA ARG A 61 7.46 26.36 8.68
C ARG A 61 8.08 27.19 7.56
N PRO A 62 8.77 28.30 7.89
CA PRO A 62 9.57 29.03 6.94
C PRO A 62 10.71 28.15 6.38
N PRO A 63 11.21 28.41 5.16
CA PRO A 63 12.21 27.55 4.50
C PRO A 63 13.48 27.30 5.32
N SER A 64 13.89 28.27 6.13
CA SER A 64 15.05 28.19 7.03
C SER A 64 14.91 27.15 8.14
N GLU A 65 13.68 26.73 8.46
CA GLU A 65 13.37 25.79 9.55
C GLU A 65 12.94 24.40 9.04
N ARG A 66 12.97 24.17 7.71
CA ARG A 66 12.65 22.88 7.07
C ARG A 66 13.83 21.91 7.13
N LEU A 67 14.32 21.67 8.34
CA LEU A 67 15.47 20.80 8.57
C LEU A 67 15.01 19.41 9.00
N ILE A 68 15.52 18.40 8.30
CA ILE A 68 15.35 16.99 8.64
C ILE A 68 16.66 16.43 9.16
N THR A 69 16.60 15.67 10.26
CA THR A 69 17.77 14.95 10.74
C THR A 69 18.12 13.82 9.77
N TYR A 70 19.40 13.48 9.66
CA TYR A 70 19.86 12.42 8.77
C TYR A 70 19.10 11.09 8.97
N TYR A 71 18.89 10.69 10.23
CA TYR A 71 18.16 9.45 10.57
C TYR A 71 16.73 9.46 10.02
N GLU A 72 15.95 10.50 10.32
CA GLU A 72 14.59 10.68 9.81
C GLU A 72 14.54 10.68 8.27
N CYS A 73 15.53 11.30 7.62
CA CYS A 73 15.63 11.31 6.15
C CYS A 73 15.85 9.90 5.58
N VAL A 74 16.78 9.13 6.18
CA VAL A 74 17.05 7.75 5.77
C VAL A 74 15.81 6.87 5.98
N VAL A 75 15.16 6.98 7.14
CA VAL A 75 13.92 6.24 7.43
C VAL A 75 12.82 6.62 6.44
N GLN A 76 12.60 7.92 6.20
CA GLN A 76 11.58 8.39 5.26
C GLN A 76 11.86 7.90 3.84
N ALA A 77 13.11 7.99 3.35
CA ALA A 77 13.49 7.52 2.03
C ALA A 77 13.32 6.00 1.88
N PHE A 78 13.78 5.22 2.86
CA PHE A 78 13.65 3.77 2.87
C PHE A 78 12.18 3.34 2.89
N THR A 79 11.37 3.91 3.80
CA THR A 79 9.95 3.59 3.91
C THR A 79 9.19 3.97 2.65
N THR A 80 9.51 5.11 2.02
CA THR A 80 8.87 5.54 0.76
C THR A 80 9.21 4.58 -0.38
N GLN A 81 10.46 4.13 -0.47
CA GLN A 81 10.89 3.16 -1.48
C GLN A 81 10.25 1.78 -1.26
N LEU A 82 10.18 1.34 0.00
CA LEU A 82 9.55 0.08 0.37
C LEU A 82 8.07 0.08 0.00
N TYR A 83 7.34 1.12 0.42
CA TYR A 83 5.95 1.36 0.03
C TYR A 83 5.76 1.35 -1.49
N GLY A 84 6.61 2.07 -2.24
CA GLY A 84 6.57 2.08 -3.70
C GLY A 84 6.78 0.69 -4.30
N ALA A 85 7.77 -0.06 -3.81
CA ALA A 85 8.04 -1.42 -4.27
C ALA A 85 6.87 -2.37 -3.97
N THR A 86 6.31 -2.34 -2.76
CA THR A 86 5.16 -3.16 -2.38
C THR A 86 3.93 -2.83 -3.23
N SER A 87 3.62 -1.54 -3.46
CA SER A 87 2.49 -1.17 -4.32
C SER A 87 2.65 -1.65 -5.77
N HIS A 88 3.84 -1.48 -6.36
CA HIS A 88 4.11 -1.94 -7.72
C HIS A 88 4.08 -3.47 -7.84
N THR A 89 4.65 -4.19 -6.88
CA THR A 89 4.63 -5.66 -6.87
C THR A 89 3.21 -6.19 -6.70
N VAL A 90 2.41 -5.60 -5.82
CA VAL A 90 0.99 -5.95 -5.64
C VAL A 90 0.20 -5.71 -6.94
N LEU A 91 0.35 -4.55 -7.57
CA LEU A 91 -0.29 -4.25 -8.86
C LEU A 91 0.11 -5.26 -9.94
N MET A 92 1.39 -5.62 -9.99
CA MET A 92 1.90 -6.64 -10.91
C MET A 92 1.30 -8.02 -10.63
N ILE A 93 1.17 -8.42 -9.37
CA ILE A 93 0.55 -9.69 -8.98
C ILE A 93 -0.94 -9.72 -9.38
N MET A 94 -1.67 -8.62 -9.16
CA MET A 94 -3.07 -8.51 -9.58
C MET A 94 -3.23 -8.58 -11.10
N ALA A 95 -2.34 -7.92 -11.86
CA ALA A 95 -2.33 -8.01 -13.31
C ALA A 95 -2.01 -9.43 -13.79
N PHE A 96 -1.05 -10.10 -13.15
CA PHE A 96 -0.67 -11.47 -13.46
C PHE A 96 -1.80 -12.47 -13.14
N ASP A 97 -2.48 -12.30 -12.01
CA ASP A 97 -3.67 -13.08 -11.64
C ASP A 97 -4.75 -13.00 -12.75
N ARG A 98 -5.10 -11.79 -13.19
CA ARG A 98 -6.07 -11.58 -14.28
C ARG A 98 -5.58 -12.17 -15.61
N TYR A 99 -4.30 -12.02 -15.93
CA TYR A 99 -3.70 -12.59 -17.14
C TYR A 99 -3.82 -14.12 -17.16
N VAL A 100 -3.46 -14.80 -16.07
CA VAL A 100 -3.53 -16.27 -15.98
C VAL A 100 -4.97 -16.75 -16.02
N ALA A 101 -5.91 -16.04 -15.38
CA ALA A 101 -7.33 -16.38 -15.42
C ALA A 101 -7.91 -16.34 -16.84
N ILE A 102 -7.49 -15.39 -17.67
CA ILE A 102 -7.96 -15.22 -19.05
C ILE A 102 -7.24 -16.19 -20.00
N CYS A 103 -5.91 -16.23 -19.96
CA CYS A 103 -5.13 -16.99 -20.94
C CYS A 103 -5.05 -18.49 -20.61
N ASN A 104 -5.23 -18.88 -19.35
CA ASN A 104 -5.06 -20.27 -18.89
C ASN A 104 -6.14 -20.69 -17.86
N PRO A 105 -7.44 -20.60 -18.17
CA PRO A 105 -8.51 -20.81 -17.19
C PRO A 105 -8.47 -22.21 -16.54
N LEU A 106 -8.17 -23.26 -17.31
CA LEU A 106 -8.08 -24.64 -16.80
C LEU A 106 -6.88 -24.88 -15.86
N ARG A 107 -5.83 -24.06 -15.96
CA ARG A 107 -4.63 -24.17 -15.12
C ARG A 107 -4.58 -23.13 -14.01
N TYR A 108 -5.56 -22.22 -13.94
CA TYR A 108 -5.60 -21.13 -12.98
C TYR A 108 -5.43 -21.61 -11.54
N ALA A 109 -6.22 -22.60 -11.11
CA ALA A 109 -6.16 -23.13 -9.73
C ALA A 109 -4.83 -23.83 -9.39
N ALA A 110 -4.10 -24.32 -10.40
CA ALA A 110 -2.79 -24.97 -10.22
C ALA A 110 -1.65 -23.95 -10.17
N ILE A 111 -1.73 -22.88 -10.97
CA ILE A 111 -0.75 -21.79 -11.01
C ILE A 111 -0.96 -20.89 -9.79
N MET A 112 -2.16 -20.30 -9.67
CA MET A 112 -2.52 -19.36 -8.61
C MET A 112 -3.07 -20.09 -7.38
N SER A 113 -2.23 -20.96 -6.83
CA SER A 113 -2.54 -21.71 -5.61
C SER A 113 -2.36 -20.83 -4.36
N PRO A 114 -3.05 -21.15 -3.25
CA PRO A 114 -2.92 -20.39 -2.03
C PRO A 114 -1.48 -20.25 -1.49
N ARG A 115 -0.66 -21.28 -1.71
CA ARG A 115 0.76 -21.30 -1.33
C ARG A 115 1.59 -20.32 -2.16
N MET A 116 1.28 -20.16 -3.45
CA MET A 116 1.97 -19.18 -4.30
C MET A 116 1.64 -17.76 -3.84
N VAL A 117 0.38 -17.48 -3.51
CA VAL A 117 -0.05 -16.16 -3.05
C VAL A 117 0.59 -15.78 -1.72
N VAL A 118 0.71 -16.73 -0.78
CA VAL A 118 1.46 -16.49 0.48
C VAL A 118 2.93 -16.21 0.20
N LYS A 119 3.58 -16.97 -0.70
CA LYS A 119 4.96 -16.67 -1.11
C LYS A 119 5.08 -15.27 -1.72
N LEU A 120 4.20 -14.93 -2.65
CA LEU A 120 4.16 -13.61 -3.27
C LEU A 120 3.96 -12.49 -2.24
N THR A 121 3.12 -12.71 -1.23
CA THR A 121 2.91 -11.75 -0.13
C THR A 121 4.15 -11.60 0.77
N LEU A 122 4.93 -12.67 0.96
CA LEU A 122 6.18 -12.62 1.74
C LEU A 122 7.34 -11.96 0.97
N PHE A 123 7.29 -12.00 -0.37
CA PHE A 123 8.28 -11.36 -1.24
C PHE A 123 7.94 -9.91 -1.61
N ALA A 124 6.74 -9.44 -1.28
CA ALA A 124 6.25 -8.08 -1.52
C ALA A 124 6.42 -7.19 -0.28
#